data_AF-A0A3N5EHN8-F1
#
_entry.id   AF-A0A3N5EHN8-F1
#
_cell.length_a   1.000
_cell.length_b   1.000
_cell.length_c   1.000
_cell.angle_alpha   90.00
_cell.angle_beta   90.00
_cell.angle_gamma   90.00
#
_symmetry.space_group_name_H-M   'P 1'
#
loop_
_entity.id
_entity.type
_entity.pdbx_description
1 polymer ?
#
loop_
_entity_poly.entity_id
_entity_poly.type
_entity_poly.pdbx_seq_one_letter_code
_entity_poly.pdbx_strand_id
1 'polypeptide(L)'
;MSFRNKLGLAFFSVLVPVMLVALVSWWSMGVALDRQETVFKLSREIEQLFFQINTEEEQFATTQNIRHSRSVSTLLEDLNVRISRLFTYSAEKEPGHASEDEHDQPVKKLQGAFIVYRQGFADFSSQILEMQTIESRMIQESVRLQTLSDNLLYNGDPKVLAIQQAKGQMLLGEKDYLLTQRADSIQIVTESVRQIRLLAEEIRMQSIEGTSMPLKVFRIARLAALYEQILRKYIQEKAQAKETMSRMRASQENFSHELVQYIDHELASAQANVRNLR
;
A
#
# COMPACT_ATOMS: atom_id res chain seq x y z
N MET A 1 -71.48 42.40 1.21
CA MET A 1 -70.00 42.48 1.18
C MET A 1 -69.58 43.44 0.07
N SER A 2 -68.79 44.47 0.37
CA SER A 2 -68.32 45.42 -0.65
C SER A 2 -67.40 44.75 -1.66
N PHE A 3 -67.39 45.24 -2.90
CA PHE A 3 -66.52 44.76 -3.98
C PHE A 3 -65.03 44.81 -3.57
N ARG A 4 -64.62 45.81 -2.76
CA ARG A 4 -63.27 45.91 -2.19
C ARG A 4 -62.90 44.72 -1.30
N ASN A 5 -63.83 44.19 -0.50
CA ASN A 5 -63.53 43.02 0.34
C ASN A 5 -63.40 41.74 -0.49
N LYS A 6 -64.18 41.58 -1.57
CA LYS A 6 -64.06 40.42 -2.47
C LYS A 6 -62.75 40.45 -3.26
N LEU A 7 -62.34 41.63 -3.71
CA LEU A 7 -61.09 41.84 -4.45
C LEU A 7 -59.87 41.65 -3.54
N GLY A 8 -59.95 42.12 -2.28
CA GLY A 8 -58.94 41.85 -1.26
C GLY A 8 -58.79 40.37 -0.93
N LEU A 9 -59.92 39.64 -0.79
CA LEU A 9 -59.90 38.20 -0.50
C LEU A 9 -59.32 37.37 -1.66
N ALA A 10 -59.67 37.73 -2.91
CA ALA A 10 -59.11 37.10 -4.11
C ALA A 10 -57.61 37.39 -4.29
N PHE A 11 -57.16 38.60 -3.92
CA PHE A 11 -55.75 38.96 -3.96
C PHE A 11 -54.95 38.19 -2.89
N PHE A 12 -55.46 38.10 -1.66
CA PHE A 12 -54.84 37.31 -0.59
C PHE A 12 -54.81 35.80 -0.90
N SER A 13 -55.84 35.24 -1.55
CA SER A 13 -55.87 33.82 -1.88
C SER A 13 -54.84 33.41 -2.93
N VAL A 14 -54.33 34.36 -3.74
CA VAL A 14 -53.26 34.11 -4.72
C VAL A 14 -51.91 34.50 -4.13
N LEU A 15 -51.83 35.61 -3.40
CA LEU A 15 -50.56 36.15 -2.93
C LEU A 15 -49.93 35.30 -1.82
N VAL A 16 -50.74 34.75 -0.90
CA VAL A 16 -50.24 33.89 0.18
C VAL A 16 -49.59 32.60 -0.35
N PRO A 17 -50.22 31.82 -1.25
CA PRO A 17 -49.56 30.63 -1.83
C PRO A 17 -48.32 30.99 -2.65
N VAL A 18 -48.32 32.09 -3.42
CA VAL A 18 -47.13 32.54 -4.15
C VAL A 18 -45.99 32.91 -3.20
N MET A 19 -46.30 33.59 -2.10
CA MET A 19 -45.30 33.97 -1.10
C MET A 19 -44.75 32.74 -0.34
N LEU A 20 -45.61 31.75 -0.05
CA LEU A 20 -45.19 30.47 0.53
C LEU A 20 -44.30 29.67 -0.43
N VAL A 21 -44.65 29.59 -1.71
CA VAL A 21 -43.80 28.95 -2.73
C VAL A 21 -42.45 29.66 -2.83
N ALA A 22 -42.43 30.99 -2.88
CA ALA A 22 -41.19 31.75 -2.91
C ALA A 22 -40.32 31.56 -1.66
N LEU A 23 -40.93 31.47 -0.47
CA LEU A 23 -40.22 31.19 0.78
C LEU A 23 -39.65 29.76 0.81
N VAL A 24 -40.42 28.76 0.38
CA VAL A 24 -39.96 27.37 0.28
C VAL A 24 -38.83 27.25 -0.74
N SER A 25 -38.95 27.89 -1.91
CA SER A 25 -37.90 27.93 -2.94
C SER A 25 -36.64 28.63 -2.44
N TRP A 26 -36.75 29.74 -1.70
CA TRP A 26 -35.60 30.44 -1.11
C TRP A 26 -34.88 29.59 -0.06
N TRP A 27 -35.64 28.93 0.81
CA TRP A 27 -35.08 28.06 1.86
C TRP A 27 -34.42 26.81 1.25
N SER A 28 -35.06 26.21 0.25
CA SER A 28 -34.52 25.09 -0.52
C SER A 28 -33.23 25.46 -1.26
N MET A 29 -33.16 26.65 -1.85
CA MET A 29 -31.96 27.15 -2.52
C MET A 29 -30.79 27.37 -1.54
N GLY A 30 -31.06 27.89 -0.34
CA GLY A 30 -30.05 28.05 0.72
C GLY A 30 -29.45 26.71 1.17
N VAL A 31 -30.29 25.70 1.38
CA VAL A 31 -29.85 24.34 1.75
C VAL A 31 -29.06 23.67 0.61
N ALA A 32 -29.47 23.87 -0.65
CA ALA A 32 -28.75 23.32 -1.81
C ALA A 32 -27.35 23.94 -1.97
N LEU A 33 -27.20 25.25 -1.75
CA LEU A 33 -25.91 25.95 -1.83
C LEU A 33 -24.96 25.56 -0.68
N ASP A 34 -25.46 25.47 0.55
CA ASP A 34 -24.67 25.04 1.73
C ASP A 34 -24.19 23.59 1.59
N ARG A 35 -25.05 22.72 1.04
CA ARG A 35 -24.68 21.33 0.69
C ARG A 35 -23.60 21.29 -0.39
N GLN A 36 -23.72 22.12 -1.42
CA GLN A 36 -22.74 22.20 -2.49
C GLN A 36 -21.37 22.64 -1.97
N GLU A 37 -21.32 23.69 -1.13
CA GLU A 37 -20.08 24.15 -0.49
C GLU A 37 -19.43 23.06 0.37
N THR A 38 -20.25 22.33 1.15
CA THR A 38 -19.78 21.24 2.01
C THR A 38 -19.18 20.08 1.21
N VAL A 39 -19.83 19.65 0.12
CA VAL A 39 -19.34 18.58 -0.75
C VAL A 39 -18.05 18.99 -1.46
N PHE A 40 -17.96 20.22 -1.99
CA PHE A 40 -16.73 20.72 -2.62
C PHE A 40 -15.57 20.82 -1.64
N LYS A 41 -15.83 21.29 -0.42
CA LYS A 41 -14.81 21.37 0.63
C LYS A 41 -14.29 19.97 0.98
N LEU A 42 -15.20 19.01 1.15
CA LEU A 42 -14.86 17.62 1.49
C LEU A 42 -14.12 16.91 0.35
N SER A 43 -14.51 17.12 -0.91
CA SER A 43 -13.80 16.64 -2.09
C SER A 43 -12.36 17.17 -2.14
N ARG A 44 -12.16 18.48 -2.00
CA ARG A 44 -10.82 19.08 -1.97
C ARG A 44 -9.96 18.56 -0.82
N GLU A 45 -10.58 18.35 0.34
CA GLU A 45 -9.95 17.76 1.51
C GLU A 45 -9.49 16.31 1.25
N ILE A 46 -10.27 15.53 0.51
CA ILE A 46 -9.95 14.15 0.09
C ILE A 46 -8.78 14.16 -0.92
N GLU A 47 -8.83 15.02 -1.93
CA GLU A 47 -7.75 15.16 -2.93
C GLU A 47 -6.41 15.54 -2.30
N GLN A 48 -6.41 16.48 -1.36
CA GLN A 48 -5.20 16.91 -0.65
C GLN A 48 -4.57 15.78 0.16
N LEU A 49 -5.38 15.01 0.88
CA LEU A 49 -4.88 13.85 1.62
C LEU A 49 -4.38 12.76 0.69
N PHE A 50 -5.08 12.51 -0.41
CA PHE A 50 -4.66 11.51 -1.39
C PHE A 50 -3.32 11.87 -2.03
N PHE A 51 -3.09 13.15 -2.34
CA PHE A 51 -1.77 13.62 -2.79
C PHE A 51 -0.65 13.39 -1.75
N GLN A 52 -0.93 13.63 -0.47
CA GLN A 52 0.02 13.36 0.61
C GLN A 52 0.32 11.87 0.76
N ILE A 53 -0.72 11.04 0.67
CA ILE A 53 -0.60 9.58 0.67
C ILE A 53 0.33 9.13 -0.46
N ASN A 54 0.09 9.60 -1.69
CA ASN A 54 0.90 9.22 -2.84
C ASN A 54 2.37 9.60 -2.65
N THR A 55 2.63 10.78 -2.07
CA THR A 55 3.99 11.26 -1.78
C THR A 55 4.68 10.35 -0.76
N GLU A 56 4.02 10.02 0.36
CA GLU A 56 4.57 9.15 1.39
C GLU A 56 4.72 7.70 0.89
N GLU A 57 3.81 7.23 0.04
CA GLU A 57 3.87 5.90 -0.58
C GLU A 57 5.07 5.77 -1.52
N GLU A 58 5.34 6.78 -2.35
CA GLU A 58 6.51 6.81 -3.23
C GLU A 58 7.82 6.84 -2.41
N GLN A 59 7.84 7.62 -1.33
CA GLN A 59 8.96 7.64 -0.38
C GLN A 59 9.13 6.28 0.30
N PHE A 60 8.04 5.61 0.68
CA PHE A 60 8.09 4.27 1.25
C PHE A 60 8.60 3.24 0.24
N ALA A 61 8.10 3.26 -1.00
CA ALA A 61 8.55 2.34 -2.06
C ALA A 61 10.04 2.50 -2.37
N THR A 62 10.56 3.73 -2.31
CA THR A 62 11.96 4.04 -2.59
C THR A 62 12.89 3.71 -1.43
N THR A 63 12.50 4.10 -0.21
CA THR A 63 13.39 4.01 0.98
C THR A 63 13.14 2.77 1.82
N GLN A 64 11.97 2.15 1.67
CA GLN A 64 11.45 1.06 2.51
C GLN A 64 11.46 1.39 4.01
N ASN A 65 11.46 2.68 4.36
CA ASN A 65 11.49 3.11 5.74
C ASN A 65 10.09 3.05 6.34
N ILE A 66 9.93 2.26 7.41
CA ILE A 66 8.66 2.04 8.11
C ILE A 66 7.98 3.32 8.57
N ARG A 67 8.72 4.43 8.76
CA ARG A 67 8.15 5.73 9.08
C ARG A 67 7.15 6.18 8.01
N HIS A 68 7.51 6.06 6.73
CA HIS A 68 6.63 6.43 5.62
C HIS A 68 5.42 5.52 5.55
N SER A 69 5.61 4.21 5.79
CA SER A 69 4.48 3.28 5.87
C SER A 69 3.47 3.65 6.97
N ARG A 70 3.97 4.04 8.16
CA ARG A 70 3.11 4.53 9.25
C ARG A 70 2.38 5.82 8.88
N SER A 71 3.08 6.78 8.25
CA SER A 71 2.45 8.01 7.75
C SER A 71 1.31 7.71 6.80
N VAL A 72 1.51 6.83 5.81
CA VAL A 72 0.46 6.41 4.87
C VAL A 72 -0.70 5.76 5.62
N SER A 73 -0.46 4.84 6.56
CA SER A 73 -1.54 4.23 7.35
C SER A 73 -2.37 5.25 8.13
N THR A 74 -1.73 6.26 8.73
CA THR A 74 -2.45 7.36 9.42
C THR A 74 -3.28 8.18 8.43
N LEU A 75 -2.69 8.58 7.30
CA LEU A 75 -3.40 9.36 6.29
C LEU A 75 -4.57 8.59 5.66
N LEU A 76 -4.41 7.27 5.46
CA LEU A 76 -5.50 6.41 5.00
C LEU A 76 -6.63 6.35 6.02
N GLU A 77 -6.34 6.32 7.32
CA GLU A 77 -7.41 6.37 8.33
C GLU A 77 -8.12 7.73 8.36
N ASP A 78 -7.38 8.83 8.22
CA ASP A 78 -7.99 10.17 8.09
C ASP A 78 -8.87 10.27 6.83
N LEU A 79 -8.43 9.66 5.74
CA LEU A 79 -9.19 9.57 4.49
C LEU A 79 -10.46 8.71 4.64
N ASN A 80 -10.36 7.59 5.37
CA ASN A 80 -11.49 6.73 5.70
C ASN A 80 -12.60 7.49 6.46
N VAL A 81 -12.20 8.31 7.44
CA VAL A 81 -13.14 9.16 8.20
C VAL A 81 -13.85 10.15 7.28
N ARG A 82 -13.13 10.78 6.34
CA ARG A 82 -13.70 11.75 5.40
C ARG A 82 -14.65 11.10 4.39
N ILE A 83 -14.27 9.96 3.82
CA ILE A 83 -15.13 9.19 2.91
C ILE A 83 -16.40 8.72 3.65
N SER A 84 -16.27 8.27 4.89
CA SER A 84 -17.43 7.84 5.70
C SER A 84 -18.43 8.98 5.96
N ARG A 85 -17.95 10.23 6.10
CA ARG A 85 -18.85 11.40 6.22
C ARG A 85 -19.69 11.61 4.96
N LEU A 86 -19.16 11.31 3.76
CA LEU A 86 -19.94 11.39 2.51
C LEU A 86 -21.17 10.47 2.56
N PHE A 87 -21.05 9.29 3.19
CA PHE A 87 -22.17 8.38 3.38
C PHE A 87 -23.22 8.92 4.34
N THR A 88 -22.81 9.50 5.46
CA THR A 88 -23.75 10.10 6.42
C THR A 88 -24.54 11.23 5.77
N TYR A 89 -23.88 12.09 4.98
CA TYR A 89 -24.54 13.16 4.24
C TYR A 89 -25.42 12.67 3.06
N SER A 90 -25.10 11.53 2.43
CA SER A 90 -25.98 10.94 1.41
C SER A 90 -27.23 10.30 2.02
N ALA A 91 -27.07 9.63 3.17
CA ALA A 91 -28.12 8.89 3.86
C ALA A 91 -29.15 9.80 4.58
N GLU A 92 -28.80 11.04 4.93
CA GLU A 92 -29.71 12.03 5.52
C GLU A 92 -30.72 12.63 4.51
N LYS A 93 -30.91 12.04 3.32
CA LYS A 93 -31.92 12.48 2.36
C LYS A 93 -33.36 12.28 2.91
N GLU A 94 -34.21 13.24 2.56
CA GLU A 94 -35.61 13.39 3.01
C GLU A 94 -36.42 12.08 3.00
N PRO A 95 -37.23 11.82 4.04
CA PRO A 95 -38.13 10.67 4.07
C PRO A 95 -39.25 10.86 3.04
N GLY A 96 -39.06 10.35 1.81
CA GLY A 96 -40.10 10.38 0.79
C GLY A 96 -39.67 10.16 -0.66
N HIS A 97 -38.38 10.32 -1.00
CA HIS A 97 -37.89 10.08 -2.36
C HIS A 97 -37.20 8.71 -2.50
N ALA A 98 -38.01 7.69 -2.75
CA ALA A 98 -37.59 6.34 -3.09
C ALA A 98 -36.86 6.28 -4.46
N SER A 99 -35.60 6.71 -4.48
CA SER A 99 -34.63 6.34 -5.51
C SER A 99 -33.29 6.05 -4.83
N GLU A 100 -33.27 4.94 -4.08
CA GLU A 100 -32.11 4.43 -3.32
C GLU A 100 -30.94 3.99 -4.22
N ASP A 101 -31.09 3.97 -5.55
CA ASP A 101 -30.13 3.31 -6.44
C ASP A 101 -29.17 4.25 -7.20
N GLU A 102 -29.59 5.42 -7.71
CA GLU A 102 -28.72 6.23 -8.59
C GLU A 102 -27.74 7.16 -7.86
N HIS A 103 -28.10 7.66 -6.67
CA HIS A 103 -27.24 8.60 -5.94
C HIS A 103 -26.26 7.94 -4.96
N ASP A 104 -26.57 6.76 -4.45
CA ASP A 104 -25.69 6.05 -3.51
C ASP A 104 -24.64 5.20 -4.22
N GLN A 105 -24.85 4.88 -5.50
CA GLN A 105 -23.94 4.02 -6.27
C GLN A 105 -22.53 4.61 -6.43
N PRO A 106 -22.33 5.91 -6.75
CA PRO A 106 -21.01 6.52 -6.84
C PRO A 106 -20.25 6.49 -5.49
N VAL A 107 -20.95 6.76 -4.40
CA VAL A 107 -20.37 6.79 -3.05
C VAL A 107 -19.97 5.37 -2.61
N LYS A 108 -20.83 4.36 -2.87
CA LYS A 108 -20.54 2.92 -2.64
C LYS A 108 -19.34 2.43 -3.45
N LYS A 109 -19.24 2.81 -4.74
CA LYS A 109 -18.09 2.44 -5.58
C LYS A 109 -16.80 3.07 -5.07
N LEU A 110 -16.82 4.36 -4.72
CA LEU A 110 -15.67 5.05 -4.13
C LEU A 110 -15.17 4.36 -2.86
N GLN A 111 -16.09 3.99 -1.95
CA GLN A 111 -15.72 3.27 -0.73
C GLN A 111 -15.17 1.88 -0.99
N GLY A 112 -15.80 1.14 -1.91
CA GLY A 112 -15.32 -0.17 -2.33
C GLY A 112 -13.88 -0.08 -2.85
N ALA A 113 -13.61 0.87 -3.75
CA ALA A 113 -12.28 1.11 -4.29
C ALA A 113 -11.28 1.53 -3.20
N PHE A 114 -11.69 2.39 -2.27
CA PHE A 114 -10.86 2.82 -1.14
C PHE A 114 -10.49 1.66 -0.21
N ILE A 115 -11.43 0.77 0.11
CA ILE A 115 -11.18 -0.42 0.93
C ILE A 115 -10.15 -1.33 0.26
N VAL A 116 -10.31 -1.57 -1.04
CA VAL A 116 -9.38 -2.39 -1.83
C VAL A 116 -8.00 -1.74 -1.90
N TYR A 117 -7.92 -0.41 -2.06
CA TYR A 117 -6.66 0.32 -2.02
C TYR A 117 -5.96 0.19 -0.66
N ARG A 118 -6.68 0.45 0.45
CA ARG A 118 -6.14 0.34 1.80
C ARG A 118 -5.63 -1.08 2.09
N GLN A 119 -6.36 -2.11 1.67
CA GLN A 119 -5.90 -3.49 1.80
C GLN A 119 -4.65 -3.76 0.96
N GLY A 120 -4.61 -3.27 -0.29
CA GLY A 120 -3.43 -3.40 -1.15
C GLY A 120 -2.19 -2.75 -0.55
N PHE A 121 -2.33 -1.57 0.08
CA PHE A 121 -1.24 -0.92 0.81
C PHE A 121 -0.80 -1.72 2.04
N ALA A 122 -1.74 -2.24 2.82
CA ALA A 122 -1.44 -3.08 3.98
C ALA A 122 -0.65 -4.33 3.58
N ASP A 123 -1.09 -5.04 2.54
CA ASP A 123 -0.42 -6.23 2.00
C ASP A 123 0.99 -5.89 1.50
N PHE A 124 1.15 -4.79 0.76
CA PHE A 124 2.46 -4.32 0.30
C PHE A 124 3.39 -4.00 1.48
N SER A 125 2.90 -3.27 2.49
CA SER A 125 3.70 -2.89 3.66
C SER A 125 4.15 -4.11 4.47
N SER A 126 3.26 -5.08 4.68
CA SER A 126 3.58 -6.35 5.35
C SER A 126 4.66 -7.11 4.58
N GLN A 127 4.50 -7.21 3.26
CA GLN A 127 5.45 -7.91 2.39
C GLN A 127 6.86 -7.27 2.42
N ILE A 128 6.96 -5.95 2.45
CA ILE A 128 8.25 -5.25 2.60
C ILE A 128 8.91 -5.56 3.95
N LEU A 129 8.14 -5.59 5.03
CA LEU A 129 8.67 -5.92 6.36
C LEU A 129 9.16 -7.37 6.46
N GLU A 130 8.44 -8.30 5.86
CA GLU A 130 8.85 -9.71 5.77
C GLU A 130 10.15 -9.86 4.98
N MET A 131 10.23 -9.19 3.82
CA MET A 131 11.43 -9.15 3.00
C MET A 131 12.63 -8.59 3.77
N GLN A 132 12.47 -7.46 4.49
CA GLN A 132 13.52 -6.86 5.31
C GLN A 132 13.98 -7.77 6.46
N THR A 133 13.04 -8.49 7.07
CA THR A 133 13.34 -9.46 8.14
C THR A 133 14.22 -10.59 7.60
N ILE A 134 13.90 -11.08 6.40
CA ILE A 134 14.67 -12.14 5.75
C ILE A 134 16.02 -11.63 5.25
N GLU A 135 16.10 -10.40 4.75
CA GLU A 135 17.36 -9.74 4.40
C GLU A 135 18.30 -9.63 5.60
N SER A 136 17.79 -9.13 6.73
CA SER A 136 18.55 -9.03 7.98
C SER A 136 19.07 -10.40 8.42
N ARG A 137 18.22 -11.43 8.36
CA ARG A 137 18.61 -12.80 8.68
C ARG A 137 19.67 -13.34 7.70
N MET A 138 19.53 -13.06 6.40
CA MET A 138 20.49 -13.46 5.37
C MET A 138 21.88 -12.89 5.69
N ILE A 139 21.96 -11.59 5.97
CA ILE A 139 23.20 -10.90 6.32
C ILE A 139 23.81 -11.46 7.62
N GLN A 140 22.99 -11.74 8.63
CA GLN A 140 23.47 -12.35 9.88
C GLN A 140 24.09 -13.72 9.63
N GLU A 141 23.44 -14.57 8.82
CA GLU A 141 23.97 -15.90 8.51
C GLU A 141 25.19 -15.83 7.57
N SER A 142 25.29 -14.84 6.68
CA SER A 142 26.49 -14.62 5.86
C SER A 142 27.70 -14.26 6.73
N VAL A 143 27.52 -13.39 7.72
CA VAL A 143 28.55 -13.04 8.72
C VAL A 143 28.93 -14.24 9.59
N ARG A 144 27.97 -15.06 10.02
CA ARG A 144 28.26 -16.29 10.77
C ARG A 144 29.04 -17.29 9.93
N LEU A 145 28.70 -17.44 8.64
CA LEU A 145 29.41 -18.32 7.71
C LEU A 145 30.83 -17.83 7.45
N GLN A 146 30.99 -16.52 7.31
CA GLN A 146 32.30 -15.89 7.23
C GLN A 146 33.13 -16.22 8.47
N THR A 147 32.59 -15.98 9.66
CA THR A 147 33.29 -16.22 10.94
C THR A 147 33.70 -17.68 11.10
N LEU A 148 32.81 -18.63 10.78
CA LEU A 148 33.16 -20.05 10.86
C LEU A 148 34.25 -20.43 9.84
N SER A 149 34.18 -19.87 8.64
CA SER A 149 35.17 -20.10 7.59
C SER A 149 36.51 -19.50 8.00
N ASP A 150 36.57 -18.26 8.51
CA ASP A 150 37.82 -17.62 8.94
C ASP A 150 38.52 -18.39 10.08
N ASN A 151 37.75 -19.06 10.93
CA ASN A 151 38.27 -19.94 12.00
C ASN A 151 38.75 -21.32 11.51
N LEU A 152 38.60 -21.60 10.22
CA LEU A 152 39.16 -22.76 9.54
C LEU A 152 40.62 -22.45 9.18
N LEU A 153 41.52 -22.68 10.16
CA LEU A 153 42.96 -22.46 9.99
C LEU A 153 43.49 -23.27 8.80
N TYR A 154 44.19 -22.60 7.90
CA TYR A 154 44.86 -23.26 6.79
C TYR A 154 45.93 -24.22 7.31
N ASN A 155 45.80 -25.49 6.94
CA ASN A 155 46.67 -26.59 7.35
C ASN A 155 47.45 -27.19 6.16
N GLY A 156 47.53 -26.46 5.04
CA GLY A 156 48.11 -26.98 3.78
C GLY A 156 47.07 -27.59 2.81
N ASP A 157 45.84 -27.84 3.26
CA ASP A 157 44.79 -28.42 2.41
C ASP A 157 44.27 -27.38 1.39
N PRO A 158 44.42 -27.61 0.07
CA PRO A 158 43.93 -26.70 -0.96
C PRO A 158 42.41 -26.48 -0.90
N LYS A 159 41.63 -27.42 -0.33
CA LYS A 159 40.18 -27.28 -0.18
C LYS A 159 39.81 -26.24 0.87
N VAL A 160 40.62 -26.08 1.93
CA VAL A 160 40.43 -25.02 2.92
C VAL A 160 40.60 -23.66 2.25
N LEU A 161 41.62 -23.49 1.41
CA LEU A 161 41.81 -22.27 0.63
C LEU A 161 40.65 -22.02 -0.34
N ALA A 162 40.17 -23.05 -1.03
CA ALA A 162 39.03 -22.94 -1.94
C ALA A 162 37.74 -22.52 -1.22
N ILE A 163 37.50 -22.99 0.02
CA ILE A 163 36.39 -22.52 0.86
C ILE A 163 36.53 -21.01 1.14
N GLN A 164 37.73 -20.52 1.47
CA GLN A 164 37.94 -19.08 1.71
C GLN A 164 37.69 -18.23 0.46
N GLN A 165 38.13 -18.71 -0.70
CA GLN A 165 37.91 -18.04 -1.98
C GLN A 165 36.42 -17.99 -2.36
N ALA A 166 35.73 -19.13 -2.26
CA ALA A 166 34.29 -19.22 -2.51
C ALA A 166 33.49 -18.32 -1.54
N LYS A 167 33.86 -18.29 -0.26
CA LYS A 167 33.29 -17.34 0.72
C LYS A 167 33.49 -15.88 0.28
N GLY A 168 34.67 -15.51 -0.21
CA GLY A 168 34.93 -14.16 -0.72
C GLY A 168 34.01 -13.80 -1.90
N GLN A 169 33.86 -14.71 -2.86
CA GLN A 169 32.96 -14.55 -4.00
C GLN A 169 31.49 -14.44 -3.57
N MET A 170 31.07 -15.27 -2.62
CA MET A 170 29.72 -15.23 -2.05
C MET A 170 29.42 -13.85 -1.44
N LEU A 171 30.31 -13.34 -0.58
CA LEU A 171 30.09 -12.05 0.11
C LEU A 171 30.08 -10.86 -0.88
N LEU A 172 30.93 -10.90 -1.91
CA LEU A 172 30.92 -9.90 -2.97
C LEU A 172 29.63 -9.98 -3.80
N GLY A 173 29.22 -11.19 -4.20
CA GLY A 173 27.97 -11.41 -4.91
C GLY A 173 26.74 -10.99 -4.11
N GLU A 174 26.73 -11.20 -2.78
CA GLU A 174 25.65 -10.78 -1.89
C GLU A 174 25.52 -9.26 -1.90
N LYS A 175 26.63 -8.54 -1.72
CA LYS A 175 26.65 -7.08 -1.75
C LYS A 175 26.23 -6.53 -3.11
N ASP A 176 26.77 -7.10 -4.19
CA ASP A 176 26.43 -6.70 -5.55
C ASP A 176 24.94 -6.94 -5.83
N TYR A 177 24.37 -8.05 -5.34
CA TYR A 177 22.94 -8.33 -5.50
C TYR A 177 22.07 -7.35 -4.70
N LEU A 178 22.43 -7.04 -3.45
CA LEU A 178 21.69 -6.07 -2.64
C LEU A 178 21.72 -4.67 -3.27
N LEU A 179 22.85 -4.27 -3.86
CA LEU A 179 23.01 -2.96 -4.50
C LEU A 179 22.36 -2.88 -5.90
N THR A 180 22.57 -3.91 -6.74
CA THR A 180 22.24 -3.83 -8.18
C THR A 180 21.05 -4.68 -8.58
N GLN A 181 20.63 -5.63 -7.74
CA GLN A 181 19.51 -6.54 -7.97
C GLN A 181 19.62 -7.41 -9.23
N ARG A 182 20.84 -7.61 -9.74
CA ARG A 182 21.05 -8.39 -10.97
C ARG A 182 21.05 -9.90 -10.71
N ALA A 183 20.59 -10.66 -11.71
CA ALA A 183 20.45 -12.11 -11.63
C ALA A 183 21.80 -12.85 -11.66
N ASP A 184 22.80 -12.29 -12.34
CA ASP A 184 24.19 -12.78 -12.36
C ASP A 184 24.79 -12.81 -10.95
N SER A 185 24.54 -11.79 -10.13
CA SER A 185 24.97 -11.73 -8.73
C SER A 185 24.35 -12.86 -7.88
N ILE A 186 23.06 -13.17 -8.04
CA ILE A 186 22.44 -14.33 -7.37
C ILE A 186 23.13 -15.64 -7.77
N GLN A 187 23.44 -15.80 -9.05
CA GLN A 187 24.07 -17.01 -9.55
C GLN A 187 25.46 -17.20 -8.94
N ILE A 188 26.24 -16.12 -8.83
CA ILE A 188 27.54 -16.13 -8.14
C ILE A 188 27.37 -16.58 -6.70
N VAL A 189 26.47 -15.95 -5.94
CA VAL A 189 26.23 -16.32 -4.53
C VAL A 189 25.83 -17.78 -4.40
N THR A 190 24.87 -18.22 -5.20
CA THR A 190 24.33 -19.60 -5.16
C THR A 190 25.43 -20.62 -5.46
N GLU A 191 26.24 -20.36 -6.49
CA GLU A 191 27.32 -21.25 -6.89
C GLU A 191 28.43 -21.30 -5.83
N SER A 192 28.83 -20.14 -5.29
CA SER A 192 29.83 -20.06 -4.23
C SER A 192 29.38 -20.78 -2.95
N VAL A 193 28.12 -20.62 -2.53
CA VAL A 193 27.56 -21.32 -1.36
C VAL A 193 27.53 -22.83 -1.58
N ARG A 194 27.14 -23.26 -2.78
CA ARG A 194 27.15 -24.68 -3.17
C ARG A 194 28.56 -25.24 -3.12
N GLN A 195 29.56 -24.52 -3.62
CA GLN A 195 30.96 -24.92 -3.58
C GLN A 195 31.47 -25.04 -2.14
N ILE A 196 31.20 -24.05 -1.27
CA ILE A 196 31.55 -24.10 0.16
C ILE A 196 31.00 -25.38 0.79
N ARG A 197 29.71 -25.68 0.55
CA ARG A 197 29.06 -26.88 1.10
C ARG A 197 29.72 -28.17 0.63
N LEU A 198 29.97 -28.29 -0.68
CA LEU A 198 30.60 -29.50 -1.25
C LEU A 198 32.03 -29.71 -0.73
N LEU A 199 32.85 -28.65 -0.75
CA LEU A 199 34.22 -28.71 -0.25
C LEU A 199 34.27 -29.06 1.25
N ALA A 200 33.37 -28.48 2.05
CA ALA A 200 33.29 -28.77 3.47
C ALA A 200 32.89 -30.23 3.75
N GLU A 201 31.95 -30.80 2.98
CA GLU A 201 31.59 -32.21 3.09
C GLU A 201 32.73 -33.15 2.63
N GLU A 202 33.45 -32.80 1.57
CA GLU A 202 34.61 -33.57 1.13
C GLU A 202 35.71 -33.59 2.19
N ILE A 203 36.05 -32.45 2.79
CA ILE A 203 37.02 -32.38 3.89
C ILE A 203 36.53 -33.23 5.05
N ARG A 204 35.22 -33.21 5.37
CA ARG A 204 34.63 -34.01 6.44
C ARG A 204 34.86 -35.50 6.22
N MET A 205 34.63 -35.99 5.00
CA MET A 205 34.79 -37.40 4.64
C MET A 205 36.26 -37.86 4.63
N GLN A 206 37.20 -36.94 4.40
CA GLN A 206 38.64 -37.22 4.33
C GLN A 206 39.38 -36.98 5.66
N SER A 207 38.72 -36.37 6.64
CA SER A 207 39.33 -36.01 7.92
C SER A 207 39.43 -37.21 8.85
N ILE A 208 40.55 -37.28 9.59
CA ILE A 208 40.81 -38.33 10.59
C ILE A 208 39.94 -38.10 11.84
N GLU A 209 39.31 -39.17 12.33
CA GLU A 209 38.56 -39.18 13.58
C GLU A 209 39.44 -38.74 14.77
N GLY A 210 38.90 -37.88 15.64
CA GLY A 210 39.61 -37.34 16.81
C GLY A 210 40.19 -35.92 16.63
N THR A 211 40.17 -35.35 15.41
CA THR A 211 40.50 -33.93 15.20
C THR A 211 39.26 -33.04 15.34
N SER A 212 39.43 -31.74 15.60
CA SER A 212 38.29 -30.78 15.61
C SER A 212 37.81 -30.40 14.21
N MET A 213 38.56 -30.79 13.16
CA MET A 213 38.32 -30.41 11.77
C MET A 213 36.97 -30.93 11.23
N PRO A 214 36.59 -32.23 11.37
CA PRO A 214 35.30 -32.74 10.93
C PRO A 214 34.11 -31.93 11.46
N LEU A 215 34.15 -31.55 12.73
CA LEU A 215 33.08 -30.77 13.37
C LEU A 215 33.02 -29.34 12.82
N LYS A 216 34.17 -28.69 12.60
CA LYS A 216 34.23 -27.33 12.03
C LYS A 216 33.65 -27.31 10.61
N VAL A 217 34.09 -28.23 9.75
CA VAL A 217 33.61 -28.27 8.36
C VAL A 217 32.15 -28.70 8.26
N PHE A 218 31.68 -29.60 9.14
CA PHE A 218 30.25 -29.92 9.23
C PHE A 218 29.39 -28.69 9.55
N ARG A 219 29.83 -27.85 10.50
CA ARG A 219 29.13 -26.60 10.84
C ARG A 219 29.11 -25.62 9.66
N ILE A 220 30.21 -25.52 8.91
CA ILE A 220 30.29 -24.71 7.68
C ILE A 220 29.30 -25.23 6.63
N ALA A 221 29.31 -26.53 6.33
CA ALA A 221 28.42 -27.14 5.34
C ALA A 221 26.93 -26.93 5.68
N ARG A 222 26.58 -27.14 6.96
CA ARG A 222 25.22 -26.94 7.46
C ARG A 222 24.78 -25.47 7.38
N LEU A 223 25.68 -24.54 7.73
CA LEU A 223 25.37 -23.12 7.67
C LEU A 223 25.27 -22.61 6.23
N ALA A 224 26.13 -23.09 5.32
CA ALA A 224 26.02 -22.82 3.89
C ALA A 224 24.66 -23.28 3.33
N ALA A 225 24.21 -24.49 3.69
CA ALA A 225 22.89 -24.98 3.30
C ALA A 225 21.73 -24.11 3.85
N LEU A 226 21.82 -23.69 5.12
CA LEU A 226 20.84 -22.78 5.72
C LEU A 226 20.82 -21.42 5.00
N TYR A 227 21.99 -20.86 4.72
CA TYR A 227 22.11 -19.60 4.00
C TYR A 227 21.49 -19.70 2.60
N GLU A 228 21.76 -20.78 1.86
CA GLU A 228 21.15 -21.02 0.54
C GLU A 228 19.61 -21.03 0.61
N GLN A 229 19.04 -21.66 1.64
CA GLN A 229 17.59 -21.66 1.86
C GLN A 229 17.05 -20.25 2.13
N ILE A 230 17.75 -19.47 2.97
CA ILE A 230 17.37 -18.09 3.29
C ILE A 230 17.44 -17.20 2.05
N LEU A 231 18.50 -17.32 1.25
CA LEU A 231 18.67 -16.58 -0.01
C LEU A 231 17.53 -16.88 -0.99
N ARG A 232 17.18 -18.16 -1.19
CA ARG A 232 16.05 -18.55 -2.04
C ARG A 232 14.75 -17.94 -1.55
N LYS A 233 14.51 -17.97 -0.22
CA LYS A 233 13.35 -17.31 0.37
C LYS A 233 13.37 -15.81 0.09
N TYR A 234 14.49 -15.12 0.33
CA TYR A 234 14.62 -13.68 0.05
C TYR A 234 14.28 -13.33 -1.41
N ILE A 235 14.77 -14.11 -2.37
CA ILE A 235 14.45 -13.92 -3.80
C ILE A 235 12.95 -14.06 -4.06
N GLN A 236 12.30 -15.06 -3.45
CA GLN A 236 10.86 -15.26 -3.56
C GLN A 236 10.07 -14.08 -2.95
N GLU A 237 10.41 -13.67 -1.73
CA GLU A 237 9.74 -12.53 -1.05
C GLU A 237 9.90 -11.23 -1.84
N LYS A 238 11.06 -11.04 -2.49
CA LYS A 238 11.30 -9.88 -3.34
C LYS A 238 10.44 -9.90 -4.60
N ALA A 239 10.21 -11.07 -5.20
CA ALA A 239 9.29 -11.20 -6.32
C ALA A 239 7.84 -10.93 -5.88
N GLN A 240 7.44 -11.45 -4.71
CA GLN A 240 6.13 -11.20 -4.12
C GLN A 240 5.93 -9.72 -3.76
N ALA A 241 6.97 -9.03 -3.26
CA ALA A 241 6.94 -7.60 -3.00
C ALA A 241 6.67 -6.76 -4.27
N LYS A 242 7.23 -7.16 -5.42
CA LYS A 242 6.91 -6.51 -6.71
C LYS A 242 5.46 -6.75 -7.11
N GLU A 243 4.93 -7.95 -6.87
CA GLU A 243 3.55 -8.28 -7.18
C GLU A 243 2.55 -7.52 -6.29
N THR A 244 2.79 -7.47 -4.97
CA THR A 244 1.94 -6.70 -4.04
C THR A 244 2.01 -5.21 -4.34
N MET A 245 3.18 -4.67 -4.70
CA MET A 245 3.32 -3.29 -5.16
C MET A 245 2.50 -3.01 -6.42
N SER A 246 2.54 -3.92 -7.40
CA SER A 246 1.73 -3.78 -8.63
C SER A 246 0.24 -3.80 -8.34
N ARG A 247 -0.22 -4.70 -7.45
CA ARG A 247 -1.63 -4.77 -7.04
C ARG A 247 -2.08 -3.52 -6.29
N MET A 248 -1.24 -3.01 -5.39
CA MET A 248 -1.49 -1.76 -4.68
C MET A 248 -1.61 -0.56 -5.63
N ARG A 249 -0.71 -0.45 -6.63
CA ARG A 249 -0.80 0.63 -7.63
C ARG A 249 -2.07 0.53 -8.48
N ALA A 250 -2.45 -0.68 -8.89
CA ALA A 250 -3.68 -0.87 -9.64
C ALA A 250 -4.93 -0.48 -8.82
N SER A 251 -4.96 -0.81 -7.52
CA SER A 251 -6.07 -0.42 -6.64
C SER A 251 -6.07 1.08 -6.31
N GLN A 252 -4.90 1.71 -6.21
CA GLN A 252 -4.74 3.16 -6.09
C GLN A 252 -5.26 3.89 -7.33
N GLU A 253 -4.91 3.43 -8.54
CA GLU A 253 -5.41 3.97 -9.81
C GLU A 253 -6.93 3.85 -9.89
N ASN A 254 -7.48 2.68 -9.52
CA ASN A 254 -8.91 2.47 -9.47
C ASN A 254 -9.61 3.40 -8.46
N PHE A 255 -9.04 3.58 -7.26
CA PHE A 255 -9.56 4.53 -6.29
C PHE A 255 -9.51 5.97 -6.80
N SER A 256 -8.42 6.38 -7.43
CA SER A 256 -8.31 7.70 -8.06
C SER A 256 -9.37 7.90 -9.14
N HIS A 257 -9.66 6.87 -9.94
CA HIS A 257 -10.68 6.92 -10.97
C HIS A 257 -12.09 7.09 -10.38
N GLU A 258 -12.45 6.28 -9.39
CA GLU A 258 -13.74 6.38 -8.70
C GLU A 258 -13.90 7.71 -7.94
N LEU A 259 -12.80 8.29 -7.44
CA LEU A 259 -12.81 9.61 -6.82
C LEU A 259 -13.18 10.70 -7.83
N VAL A 260 -12.57 10.68 -9.02
CA VAL A 260 -12.89 11.63 -10.09
C VAL A 260 -14.35 11.46 -10.54
N GLN A 261 -14.80 10.23 -10.76
CA GLN A 261 -16.20 9.96 -11.12
C GLN A 261 -17.18 10.48 -10.06
N TYR A 262 -16.85 10.29 -8.78
CA TYR A 262 -17.66 10.81 -7.68
C TYR A 262 -17.77 12.33 -7.72
N ILE A 263 -16.65 13.03 -7.88
CA ILE A 263 -16.60 14.50 -7.95
C ILE A 263 -17.40 15.02 -9.15
N ASP A 264 -17.23 14.40 -10.32
CA ASP A 264 -17.96 14.77 -11.55
C ASP A 264 -19.47 14.57 -11.38
N HIS A 265 -19.89 13.48 -10.73
CA HIS A 265 -21.30 13.20 -10.44
C HIS A 265 -21.92 14.24 -9.50
N GLU A 266 -21.23 14.59 -8.42
CA GLU A 266 -21.68 15.63 -7.49
C GLU A 266 -21.76 17.01 -8.17
N LEU A 267 -20.79 17.33 -9.04
CA LEU A 267 -20.78 18.58 -9.79
C LEU A 267 -21.94 18.64 -10.79
N ALA A 268 -22.23 17.55 -11.51
CA ALA A 268 -23.38 17.46 -12.42
C ALA A 268 -24.72 17.55 -11.67
N SER A 269 -24.85 16.84 -10.54
CA SER A 269 -26.02 16.88 -9.66
C SER A 269 -26.29 18.29 -9.14
N ALA A 270 -25.26 18.99 -8.65
CA ALA A 270 -25.37 20.36 -8.18
C ALA A 270 -25.81 21.33 -9.29
N GLN A 271 -25.25 21.20 -10.51
CA GLN A 271 -25.64 22.01 -11.65
C GLN A 271 -27.09 21.76 -12.10
N ALA A 272 -27.56 20.51 -12.05
CA ALA A 272 -28.95 20.16 -12.37
C ALA A 272 -29.93 20.79 -11.37
N ASN A 273 -29.61 20.74 -10.07
CA ASN A 273 -30.42 21.35 -9.02
C ASN A 273 -30.52 22.87 -9.17
N VAL A 274 -29.42 23.55 -9.52
CA VAL A 274 -29.43 25.00 -9.79
C VAL A 274 -30.25 25.36 -11.03
N ARG A 275 -30.25 24.52 -12.07
CA ARG A 275 -31.07 24.74 -13.28
C ARG A 275 -32.56 24.54 -13.03
N ASN A 276 -32.94 23.56 -12.21
CA ASN A 276 -34.34 23.30 -11.86
C ASN A 276 -34.96 24.36 -10.94
N LEU A 277 -34.12 25.20 -10.31
CA LEU A 277 -34.53 26.33 -9.47
C LEU A 277 -34.69 27.66 -10.24
N ARG A 278 -34.35 27.70 -11.55
CA ARG A 278 -34.52 28.87 -12.43
C ARG A 278 -35.74 28.72 -13.33
#